data_AF-Q08IB9-F1
#
_entry.id   AF-Q08IB9-F1
#
_cell.length_a   1.000
_cell.length_b   1.000
_cell.length_c   1.000
_cell.angle_alpha   90.00
_cell.angle_beta   90.00
_cell.angle_gamma   90.00
#
_symmetry.space_group_name_H-M   'P 1'
#
loop_
_entity.id
_entity.type
_entity.pdbx_description
1 polymer ?
#
loop_
_entity_poly.entity_id
_entity_poly.type
_entity_poly.pdbx_seq_one_letter_code
_entity_poly.pdbx_strand_id
1 'polypeptide(L)' 'IVKAGATIVGHDAGPVRAPLVDLTDEEVAELDVLIKKMGPQ' A
#
# COMPACT_ATOMS: atom_id res chain seq x y z
N ILE A 1 -2.72 -5.02 -0.81
CA ILE A 1 -1.40 -4.43 -1.14
C ILE A 1 -1.45 -3.32 -2.20
N VAL A 2 -2.02 -3.50 -3.41
CA VAL A 2 -1.95 -2.48 -4.49
C VAL A 2 -2.58 -1.14 -4.09
N LYS A 3 -3.78 -1.15 -3.49
CA LYS A 3 -4.44 0.09 -3.01
C LYS A 3 -3.60 0.83 -1.95
N ALA A 4 -3.04 0.10 -0.99
CA ALA A 4 -2.14 0.67 0.00
C ALA A 4 -0.88 1.26 -0.66
N GLY A 5 -0.30 0.54 -1.63
CA GLY A 5 0.84 1.02 -2.43
C GLY A 5 0.52 2.31 -3.20
N ALA A 6 -0.66 2.39 -3.82
CA ALA A 6 -1.13 3.61 -4.49
C ALA A 6 -1.19 4.80 -3.52
N THR A 7 -1.77 4.59 -2.33
CA THR A 7 -1.83 5.62 -1.29
C THR A 7 -0.43 6.04 -0.81
N ILE A 8 0.49 5.09 -0.60
CA ILE A 8 1.89 5.36 -0.23
C ILE A 8 2.59 6.27 -1.25
N VAL A 9 2.32 6.09 -2.54
CA VAL A 9 2.91 6.92 -3.61
C VAL A 9 2.09 8.18 -3.94
N GLY A 10 1.11 8.55 -3.10
CA GLY A 10 0.34 9.78 -3.23
C GLY A 10 -0.87 9.71 -4.15
N HIS A 11 -1.36 8.50 -4.46
CA HIS A 11 -2.59 8.27 -5.23
C HIS A 11 -3.67 7.64 -4.35
N ASP A 12 -4.74 8.38 -4.04
CA ASP A 12 -5.87 7.81 -3.29
C ASP A 12 -6.59 6.73 -4.10
N ALA A 13 -6.75 5.54 -3.52
CA ALA A 13 -7.41 4.39 -4.10
C ALA A 13 -8.68 3.95 -3.33
N GLY A 14 -9.04 4.68 -2.27
CA GLY A 14 -10.16 4.37 -1.38
C GLY A 14 -10.02 3.03 -0.63
N PRO A 15 -11.00 2.68 0.21
CA PRO A 15 -10.90 1.49 1.08
C PRO A 15 -10.94 0.18 0.28
N VAL A 16 -10.35 -0.87 0.84
CA VAL A 16 -10.54 -2.24 0.34
C VAL A 16 -11.99 -2.69 0.63
N ARG A 17 -12.61 -3.39 -0.32
CA ARG A 17 -13.96 -3.94 -0.15
C ARG A 17 -13.89 -5.39 0.32
N ALA A 18 -14.86 -5.78 1.14
CA ALA A 18 -15.04 -7.17 1.57
C ALA A 18 -15.10 -8.13 0.36
N PRO A 19 -14.60 -9.38 0.49
CA PRO A 19 -14.11 -10.03 1.72
C PRO A 19 -12.66 -9.70 2.08
N LEU A 20 -12.00 -8.84 1.30
CA LEU A 20 -10.63 -8.42 1.56
C LEU A 20 -10.62 -7.36 2.67
N VAL A 21 -9.53 -7.33 3.42
CA VAL A 21 -9.28 -6.38 4.51
C VAL A 21 -8.13 -5.45 4.14
N ASP A 22 -8.11 -4.28 4.76
CA ASP A 22 -6.96 -3.39 4.68
C ASP A 22 -5.74 -4.02 5.37
N LEU A 23 -4.56 -3.57 4.96
CA LEU A 23 -3.31 -3.96 5.62
C LEU A 23 -3.24 -3.36 7.02
N THR A 24 -2.56 -4.05 7.91
CA THR A 24 -2.13 -3.49 9.20
C THR A 24 -1.07 -2.41 9.01
N ASP A 25 -0.87 -1.56 10.03
CA ASP A 25 0.16 -0.51 9.99
C ASP A 25 1.58 -1.08 9.79
N GLU A 26 1.86 -2.26 10.35
CA GLU A 26 3.14 -2.95 10.19
C GLU A 26 3.35 -3.42 8.74
N GLU A 27 2.34 -4.05 8.13
CA GLU A 27 2.39 -4.47 6.73
C GLU A 27 2.48 -3.29 5.75
N VAL A 28 1.88 -2.14 6.09
CA VAL A 28 2.02 -0.90 5.32
C VAL A 28 3.46 -0.38 5.38
N ALA A 29 4.11 -0.42 6.56
CA ALA A 29 5.50 -0.01 6.73
C ALA A 29 6.46 -0.93 5.96
N GLU A 30 6.23 -2.25 5.98
CA GLU A 30 7.01 -3.21 5.18
C GLU A 30 6.87 -2.94 3.68
N LEU A 31 5.65 -2.67 3.22
CA LEU A 31 5.38 -2.34 1.82
C LEU A 31 6.09 -1.06 1.38
N ASP A 32 6.10 -0.02 2.23
CA ASP A 32 6.82 1.23 1.96
C ASP A 32 8.33 1.01 1.79
N VAL A 33 8.95 0.16 2.62
CA VAL A 33 10.37 -0.24 2.46
C VAL A 33 10.61 -0.91 1.11
N LEU A 34 9.72 -1.82 0.69
CA LEU A 34 9.84 -2.50 -0.61
C LEU A 34 9.67 -1.54 -1.79
N ILE A 35 8.69 -0.63 -1.73
CA ILE A 35 8.45 0.38 -2.76
C ILE A 35 9.68 1.29 -2.90
N LYS A 36 10.21 1.81 -1.78
CA LYS A 36 11.42 2.65 -1.76
C LYS A 36 12.63 1.93 -2.34
N LYS A 37 12.80 0.63 -2.03
CA LYS A 37 13.90 -0.19 -2.56
C LYS A 37 13.79 -0.38 -4.07
N MET A 38 12.59 -0.50 -4.60
CA MET A 38 12.35 -0.76 -6.03
C MET A 38 12.56 0.50 -6.89
N GLY A 39 12.31 1.69 -6.36
CA GLY A 39 12.48 2.96 -7.07
C GLY A 39 11.34 3.25 -8.06
N PRO A 40 11.44 4.35 -8.84
CA PRO A 40 10.41 4.80 -9.77
C PRO A 40 10.04 3.69 -10.78
N GLN A 41 8.74 3.53 -11.05
CA GLN A 41 8.18 2.59 -12.04
C GLN A 41 7.45 3.34 -13.13
#